data_AF-A0A3M0WCY5-F1
#
_entry.id   AF-A0A3M0WCY5-F1
#
_cell.length_a   1.000
_cell.length_b   1.000
_cell.length_c   1.000
_cell.angle_alpha   90.00
_cell.angle_beta   90.00
_cell.angle_gamma   90.00
#
_symmetry.space_group_name_H-M   'P 1'
#
loop_
_entity.id
_entity.type
_entity.pdbx_description
1 polymer ?
#
loop_
_entity_poly.entity_id
_entity_poly.type
_entity_poly.pdbx_seq_one_letter_code
_entity_poly.pdbx_strand_id
1 'polypeptide(L)'
;MERVFFRNGGQREFLKAAIRKLNSPSLRGLLQFGLRVNYSTLKNYFVESRILPKDLFLDICLLCGFNPKDFDVEFISGRWGQVKGGRARRKT
;
A
#
# COMPACT_ATOMS: atom_id res chain seq x y z
N MET A 1 8.85 -6.89 8.66
CA MET A 1 8.26 -6.50 7.37
C MET A 1 8.41 -5.00 7.21
N GLU A 2 9.27 -4.55 6.30
CA GLU A 2 9.44 -3.13 6.00
C GLU A 2 8.20 -2.56 5.31
N ARG A 3 7.94 -1.27 5.52
CA ARG A 3 6.83 -0.55 4.89
C ARG A 3 7.37 0.64 4.09
N VAL A 4 6.57 1.13 3.17
CA VAL A 4 6.91 2.24 2.27
C VAL A 4 6.06 3.43 2.66
N PHE A 5 6.70 4.45 3.20
CA PHE A 5 6.07 5.71 3.54
C PHE A 5 6.09 6.62 2.32
N PHE A 6 4.90 7.04 1.90
CA PHE A 6 4.71 8.04 0.87
C PHE A 6 4.40 9.38 1.56
N ARG A 7 4.81 10.49 0.93
CA ARG A 7 4.24 11.80 1.29
C ARG A 7 2.71 11.79 1.12
N ASN A 8 2.00 12.63 1.86
CA ASN A 8 0.53 12.71 1.81
C ASN A 8 0.00 12.77 0.37
N GLY A 9 -0.93 11.88 0.02
CA GLY A 9 -1.48 11.72 -1.33
C GLY A 9 -0.64 10.86 -2.29
N GLY A 10 0.64 10.63 -2.00
CA GLY A 10 1.57 9.91 -2.87
C GLY A 10 1.23 8.43 -3.03
N GLN A 11 0.73 7.78 -1.98
CA GLN A 11 0.35 6.36 -2.06
C GLN A 11 -0.89 6.19 -2.95
N ARG A 12 -1.84 7.12 -2.87
CA ARG A 12 -3.01 7.13 -3.74
C ARG A 12 -2.61 7.40 -5.20
N GLU A 13 -1.76 8.38 -5.45
CA GLU A 13 -1.31 8.71 -6.81
C GLU A 13 -0.48 7.57 -7.41
N PHE A 14 0.35 6.88 -6.62
CA PHE A 14 1.05 5.66 -7.03
C PHE A 14 0.07 4.58 -7.52
N LEU A 15 -0.97 4.28 -6.73
CA LEU A 15 -1.97 3.29 -7.13
C LEU A 15 -2.79 3.73 -8.34
N LYS A 16 -3.09 5.03 -8.50
CA LYS A 16 -3.73 5.56 -9.72
C LYS A 16 -2.81 5.42 -10.93
N ALA A 17 -1.53 5.70 -10.78
CA ALA A 17 -0.54 5.52 -11.84
C ALA A 17 -0.47 4.05 -12.27
N ALA A 18 -0.48 3.12 -11.30
CA ALA A 18 -0.54 1.68 -11.56
C ALA A 18 -1.81 1.28 -12.34
N ILE A 19 -2.98 1.78 -11.94
CA ILE A 19 -4.26 1.54 -12.65
C ILE A 19 -4.17 2.00 -14.10
N ARG A 20 -3.66 3.22 -14.34
CA ARG A 20 -3.50 3.78 -15.69
C ARG A 20 -2.51 2.97 -16.52
N LYS A 21 -1.38 2.59 -15.93
CA LYS A 21 -0.30 1.85 -16.61
C LYS A 21 -0.72 0.45 -17.02
N LEU A 22 -1.47 -0.24 -16.16
CA LEU A 22 -2.00 -1.59 -16.42
C LEU A 22 -3.30 -1.59 -17.21
N ASN A 23 -3.78 -0.41 -17.64
CA ASN A 23 -5.07 -0.23 -18.31
C ASN A 23 -6.23 -0.92 -17.58
N SER A 24 -6.19 -0.87 -16.25
CA SER A 24 -7.20 -1.51 -15.40
C SER A 24 -8.42 -0.59 -15.27
N PRO A 25 -9.66 -1.11 -15.33
CA PRO A 25 -10.86 -0.28 -15.20
C PRO A 25 -11.04 0.29 -13.78
N SER A 26 -10.41 -0.32 -12.77
CA SER A 26 -10.55 0.11 -11.37
C SER A 26 -9.41 -0.41 -10.48
N LEU A 27 -9.39 0.06 -9.23
CA LEU A 27 -8.51 -0.48 -8.18
C LEU A 27 -8.70 -1.99 -8.00
N ARG A 28 -9.94 -2.50 -8.14
CA ARG A 28 -10.24 -3.93 -8.03
C ARG A 28 -9.62 -4.74 -9.17
N GLY A 29 -9.50 -4.15 -10.36
CA GLY A 29 -8.88 -4.81 -11.50
C GLY A 29 -7.38 -5.10 -11.29
N LEU A 30 -6.71 -4.34 -10.41
CA LEU A 30 -5.32 -4.65 -10.03
C LEU A 30 -5.15 -6.05 -9.43
N LEU A 31 -6.21 -6.61 -8.83
CA LEU A 31 -6.18 -7.95 -8.25
C LEU A 31 -6.06 -9.05 -9.30
N GLN A 32 -6.45 -8.79 -10.55
CA GLN A 32 -6.36 -9.76 -11.64
C GLN A 32 -4.91 -10.04 -12.05
N PHE A 33 -3.98 -9.13 -11.73
CA PHE A 33 -2.55 -9.26 -12.02
C PHE A 33 -1.78 -10.08 -10.97
N GLY A 34 -2.48 -10.81 -10.08
CA GLY A 34 -1.87 -11.73 -9.13
C GLY A 34 -1.41 -11.09 -7.81
N LEU A 35 -1.91 -9.89 -7.46
CA LEU A 35 -1.59 -9.26 -6.18
C LEU A 35 -2.07 -10.11 -4.99
N ARG A 36 -1.17 -10.35 -4.03
CA ARG A 36 -1.43 -11.16 -2.82
C ARG A 36 -2.21 -10.43 -1.72
N VAL A 37 -3.10 -9.52 -2.09
CA VAL A 37 -3.93 -8.75 -1.14
C VAL A 37 -5.38 -8.76 -1.56
N ASN A 38 -6.29 -8.73 -0.58
CA ASN A 38 -7.71 -8.60 -0.89
C ASN A 38 -8.09 -7.13 -1.21
N TYR A 39 -9.26 -6.96 -1.84
CA TYR A 39 -9.77 -5.64 -2.22
C TYR A 39 -9.89 -4.67 -1.04
N SER A 40 -10.39 -5.14 0.12
CA SER A 40 -10.54 -4.30 1.32
C SER A 40 -9.20 -3.74 1.80
N THR A 41 -8.14 -4.54 1.74
CA THR A 41 -6.78 -4.15 2.11
C THR A 41 -6.21 -3.16 1.09
N LEU A 42 -6.42 -3.41 -0.20
CA LEU A 42 -6.02 -2.50 -1.27
C LEU A 42 -6.74 -1.15 -1.17
N LYS A 43 -8.04 -1.15 -0.82
CA LYS A 43 -8.82 0.06 -0.56
C LYS A 43 -8.25 0.85 0.61
N ASN A 44 -7.84 0.18 1.69
CA ASN A 44 -7.19 0.84 2.83
C ASN A 44 -5.89 1.54 2.41
N TYR A 45 -5.10 0.93 1.52
CA TYR A 45 -3.93 1.59 0.96
C TYR A 45 -4.32 2.77 0.06
N PHE A 46 -5.35 2.64 -0.75
CA PHE A 46 -5.81 3.73 -1.63
C PHE A 46 -6.31 4.97 -0.86
N VAL A 47 -7.01 4.77 0.26
CA VAL A 47 -7.43 5.88 1.13
C VAL A 47 -6.35 6.32 2.12
N GLU A 48 -5.16 5.73 2.05
CA GLU A 48 -4.00 6.03 2.92
C GLU A 48 -4.28 5.78 4.41
N SER A 49 -5.26 4.93 4.74
CA SER A 49 -5.54 4.52 6.12
C SER A 49 -4.53 3.51 6.66
N ARG A 50 -3.76 2.88 5.75
CA ARG A 50 -2.66 1.97 6.07
C ARG A 50 -1.47 2.27 5.17
N ILE A 51 -0.29 2.04 5.71
CA ILE A 51 0.97 2.17 4.97
C ILE A 51 1.22 0.89 4.17
N LEU A 52 1.59 1.05 2.90
CA LEU A 52 1.87 -0.03 1.97
C LEU A 52 3.08 -0.87 2.44
N PRO A 53 2.99 -2.22 2.43
CA PRO A 53 4.16 -3.08 2.62
C PRO A 53 5.19 -2.90 1.49
N LYS A 54 6.47 -3.02 1.81
CA LYS A 54 7.56 -2.95 0.81
C LYS A 54 7.41 -3.98 -0.29
N ASP A 55 7.09 -5.22 0.07
CA ASP A 55 6.93 -6.30 -0.91
C ASP A 55 5.83 -5.97 -1.92
N LEU A 56 4.68 -5.48 -1.45
CA LEU A 56 3.57 -5.09 -2.31
C LEU A 56 3.91 -3.89 -3.21
N PHE A 57 4.67 -2.92 -2.69
CA PHE A 57 5.16 -1.80 -3.49
C PHE A 57 6.06 -2.29 -4.64
N LEU A 58 7.03 -3.15 -4.34
CA LEU A 58 7.94 -3.70 -5.33
C LEU A 58 7.22 -4.58 -6.35
N ASP A 59 6.25 -5.38 -5.92
CA ASP A 59 5.40 -6.19 -6.81
C ASP A 59 4.64 -5.30 -7.81
N ILE A 60 4.04 -4.20 -7.34
CA ILE A 60 3.34 -3.25 -8.21
C ILE A 60 4.33 -2.54 -9.16
N CYS A 61 5.49 -2.13 -8.67
CA CYS A 61 6.54 -1.56 -9.52
C CYS A 61 6.96 -2.52 -10.63
N LEU A 62 7.18 -3.80 -10.29
CA LEU A 62 7.53 -4.84 -11.25
C LEU A 62 6.43 -5.04 -12.30
N LEU A 63 5.17 -5.14 -11.87
CA LEU A 63 4.02 -5.31 -12.77
C LEU A 63 3.84 -4.12 -13.71
N CYS A 64 4.02 -2.90 -13.22
CA CYS A 64 3.84 -1.68 -13.99
C CYS A 64 5.08 -1.26 -14.80
N GLY A 65 6.23 -1.92 -14.58
CA GLY A 65 7.52 -1.50 -15.14
C GLY A 65 7.97 -0.13 -14.60
N PHE A 66 7.64 0.19 -13.35
CA PHE A 66 8.12 1.40 -12.70
C PHE A 66 9.47 1.14 -12.02
N ASN A 67 10.35 2.15 -12.03
CA ASN A 67 11.56 2.11 -11.23
C ASN A 67 11.24 2.62 -9.81
N PRO A 68 11.45 1.81 -8.75
CA PRO A 68 11.19 2.22 -7.36
C PRO A 68 11.91 3.53 -6.96
N LYS A 69 13.05 3.84 -7.59
CA LYS A 69 13.84 5.04 -7.32
C LYS A 69 13.20 6.33 -7.84
N ASP A 70 12.23 6.23 -8.74
CA ASP A 70 11.54 7.39 -9.30
C ASP A 70 10.47 7.94 -8.35
N PHE A 71 10.13 7.18 -7.30
CA PHE A 71 9.19 7.60 -6.28
C PHE A 71 9.93 8.15 -5.05
N ASP A 72 9.53 9.33 -4.59
CA ASP A 72 9.99 9.93 -3.34
C ASP A 72 9.33 9.23 -2.14
N VAL A 73 9.89 8.08 -1.77
CA VAL A 73 9.39 7.21 -0.70
C VAL A 73 10.47 6.86 0.32
N GLU A 74 10.06 6.70 1.57
CA GLU A 74 10.94 6.28 2.65
C GLU A 74 10.62 4.84 3.08
N PHE A 75 11.66 4.01 3.22
CA PHE A 75 11.49 2.65 3.76
C PHE A 75 11.59 2.68 5.28
N ILE A 76 10.51 2.31 5.95
CA ILE A 76 10.40 2.32 7.41
C ILE A 76 10.30 0.89 7.97
N SER A 77 10.90 0.67 9.14
CA SER A 77 10.88 -0.64 9.80
C SER A 77 9.51 -0.95 10.43
N GLY A 78 9.17 -2.23 10.46
CA GLY A 78 7.80 -2.78 10.56
C GLY A 78 7.00 -2.62 11.86
N ARG A 79 7.20 -1.56 12.64
CA ARG A 79 6.42 -1.27 13.86
C ARG A 79 5.84 0.15 13.93
N TRP A 80 5.88 0.87 12.82
CA TRP A 80 5.36 2.24 12.76
C TRP A 80 3.83 2.25 12.86
N GLY A 81 3.28 2.97 13.84
CA GLY A 81 1.84 3.13 14.04
C GLY A 81 1.12 1.93 14.70
N GLN A 82 1.82 0.85 15.04
CA GLN A 82 1.20 -0.25 15.79
C GLN A 82 1.16 0.11 17.29
N VAL A 83 0.07 0.75 17.73
CA VAL A 83 -0.23 0.92 19.16
C VAL A 83 -0.32 -0.49 19.77
N LYS A 84 0.47 -0.75 20.82
CA LYS A 84 0.38 -2.00 21.60
C LYS A 84 -1.03 -2.11 22.20
N GLY A 85 -1.89 -2.92 21.57
CA GLY A 85 -3.03 -3.59 22.20
C GLY A 85 -4.22 -2.72 22.60
N GLY A 86 -5.31 -2.85 21.86
CA GLY A 86 -6.64 -2.56 22.39
C GLY A 86 -7.11 -3.68 23.32
N ARG A 87 -7.25 -3.37 24.62
CA ARG A 87 -8.46 -3.52 25.47
C ARG A 87 -8.03 -3.30 26.93
N ALA A 88 -8.15 -2.07 27.43
CA ALA A 88 -8.15 -1.85 28.87
C ALA A 88 -9.33 -2.66 29.45
N ARG A 89 -9.02 -3.59 30.35
CA ARG A 89 -10.02 -4.40 31.06
C ARG A 89 -11.15 -3.49 31.58
N ARG A 90 -12.40 -3.92 31.38
CA ARG A 90 -13.56 -3.34 32.07
C ARG A 90 -13.26 -3.46 33.57
N LYS A 91 -13.06 -2.33 34.26
CA LYS A 91 -13.00 -2.33 35.73
C LYS A 91 -14.39 -2.68 36.26
N THR A 92 -14.35 -3.46 37.34
CA THR A 92 -15.40 -4.07 38.15
C THR A 92 -16.69 -3.27 38.25
#